data_AF-A0A3D0ZBI7-F1
#
_entry.id   AF-A0A3D0ZBI7-F1
#
_cell.length_a   1.000
_cell.length_b   1.000
_cell.length_c   1.000
_cell.angle_alpha   90.00
_cell.angle_beta   90.00
_cell.angle_gamma   90.00
#
_symmetry.space_group_name_H-M   'P 1'
#
loop_
_entity.id
_entity.type
_entity.pdbx_description
1 polymer ?
#
loop_
_entity_poly.entity_id
_entity_poly.type
_entity_poly.pdbx_seq_one_letter_code
_entity_poly.pdbx_strand_id
1 'polypeptide(L)'
;ERAHIKKRLMEEAAYCLSTFGIRRTTVDMLIERVKIPKGTFYLFYESKELLLFEVIIQQHEIIEKQILGKIKALRGHVTADRLTGVLLKFFKSVDEIGLFRLIGTGEIELLYRKLPHEVMQNHFNHDTDMISRIMKMLSLPAKINTAHLGAAFRNLFISTVYKREMGEEYFGEALRLTIRGLVLQMLG
;
A
#
# COMPACT_ATOMS: atom_id res chain seq x y z
N GLU A 1 6.74 18.16 -22.86
CA GLU A 1 6.91 16.77 -23.33
C GLU A 1 7.21 15.73 -22.25
N ARG A 2 8.42 15.66 -21.67
CA ARG A 2 8.81 14.56 -20.76
C ARG A 2 7.84 14.33 -19.58
N ALA A 3 7.41 15.40 -18.90
CA ALA A 3 6.46 15.30 -17.79
C ALA A 3 5.06 14.82 -18.23
N HIS A 4 4.63 15.18 -19.44
CA HIS A 4 3.35 14.74 -20.00
C HIS A 4 3.38 13.23 -20.30
N ILE A 5 4.46 12.74 -20.90
CA ILE A 5 4.65 11.30 -21.16
C ILE A 5 4.69 10.51 -19.84
N LYS A 6 5.44 10.98 -18.82
CA LYS A 6 5.47 10.32 -17.52
C LYS A 6 4.06 10.24 -16.90
N LYS A 7 3.31 11.34 -16.91
CA LYS A 7 1.94 11.37 -16.41
C LYS A 7 1.05 10.36 -17.14
N ARG A 8 1.12 10.32 -18.47
CA ARG A 8 0.34 9.36 -19.28
C ARG A 8 0.75 7.90 -19.03
N LEU A 9 2.04 7.62 -18.84
CA LEU A 9 2.51 6.28 -18.45
C LEU A 9 1.90 5.85 -17.11
N MET A 10 1.88 6.75 -16.11
CA MET A 10 1.27 6.48 -14.80
C MET A 10 -0.24 6.23 -14.90
N GLU A 11 -0.96 7.04 -15.69
CA GLU A 11 -2.41 6.90 -15.90
C GLU A 11 -2.75 5.57 -16.58
N GLU A 12 -2.06 5.23 -17.68
CA GLU A 12 -2.29 3.96 -18.38
C GLU A 12 -1.82 2.75 -17.57
N ALA A 13 -0.76 2.89 -16.77
CA ALA A 13 -0.33 1.84 -15.87
C ALA A 13 -1.36 1.58 -14.76
N ALA A 14 -1.98 2.61 -14.19
CA ALA A 14 -3.06 2.46 -13.22
C ALA A 14 -4.29 1.77 -13.82
N TYR A 15 -4.66 2.13 -15.05
CA TYR A 15 -5.71 1.45 -15.79
C TYR A 15 -5.36 -0.03 -16.03
N CYS A 16 -4.16 -0.31 -16.53
CA CYS A 16 -3.72 -1.67 -16.83
C CYS A 16 -3.62 -2.53 -15.56
N LEU A 17 -3.13 -1.97 -14.46
CA LEU A 17 -3.03 -2.65 -13.16
C LEU A 17 -4.42 -3.05 -12.64
N SER A 18 -5.38 -2.13 -12.65
CA SER A 18 -6.75 -2.38 -12.18
C SER A 18 -7.60 -3.27 -13.11
N THR A 19 -7.21 -3.41 -14.39
CA THR A 19 -7.96 -4.21 -15.37
C THR A 19 -7.34 -5.59 -15.62
N PHE A 20 -6.01 -5.66 -15.68
CA PHE A 20 -5.28 -6.86 -16.12
C PHE A 20 -4.42 -7.48 -15.01
N GLY A 21 -4.02 -6.71 -13.99
CA GLY A 21 -3.02 -7.12 -13.01
C GLY A 21 -1.57 -6.92 -13.50
N ILE A 22 -0.61 -7.20 -12.63
CA ILE A 22 0.84 -7.00 -12.87
C ILE A 22 1.37 -7.97 -13.93
N ARG A 23 0.96 -9.24 -13.86
CA ARG A 23 1.44 -10.31 -14.75
C ARG A 23 1.02 -10.11 -16.20
N ARG A 24 -0.23 -9.70 -16.44
CA ARG A 24 -0.78 -9.53 -17.79
C ARG A 24 -0.48 -8.18 -18.42
N THR A 25 -0.16 -7.16 -17.61
CA THR A 25 0.30 -5.89 -18.16
C THR A 25 1.66 -6.07 -18.82
N THR A 26 1.84 -5.59 -20.05
CA THR A 26 3.13 -5.63 -20.78
C THR A 26 3.60 -4.23 -21.17
N VAL A 27 4.89 -4.08 -21.48
CA VAL A 27 5.43 -2.81 -22.00
C VAL A 27 4.75 -2.44 -23.33
N ASP A 28 4.50 -3.42 -24.20
CA ASP A 28 3.90 -3.18 -25.52
C ASP A 28 2.46 -2.62 -25.38
N MET A 29 1.66 -3.14 -24.44
CA MET A 29 0.34 -2.57 -24.13
C MET A 29 0.42 -1.12 -23.64
N LEU A 30 1.39 -0.80 -22.78
CA LEU A 30 1.55 0.55 -22.21
C LEU A 30 1.96 1.55 -23.29
N ILE A 31 2.93 1.21 -24.13
CA ILE A 31 3.43 2.12 -25.16
C ILE A 31 2.40 2.35 -26.28
N GLU A 32 1.58 1.35 -26.61
CA GLU A 32 0.49 1.50 -27.58
C GLU A 32 -0.56 2.50 -27.08
N ARG A 33 -0.94 2.41 -25.81
CA ARG A 33 -1.91 3.31 -25.17
C ARG A 33 -1.42 4.74 -25.01
N VAL A 34 -0.13 4.90 -24.71
CA VAL A 34 0.50 6.23 -24.57
C VAL A 34 0.93 6.80 -25.93
N LYS A 35 0.99 5.96 -26.97
CA LYS A 35 1.46 6.28 -28.33
C LYS A 35 2.90 6.75 -28.37
N ILE A 36 3.80 5.99 -27.74
CA ILE A 36 5.24 6.26 -27.73
C ILE A 36 6.04 5.06 -28.26
N PRO A 37 7.26 5.27 -28.79
CA PRO A 37 8.16 4.16 -29.10
C PRO A 37 8.59 3.38 -27.85
N LYS A 38 8.90 2.09 -28.01
CA LYS A 38 9.38 1.22 -26.94
C LYS A 38 10.67 1.73 -26.29
N GLY A 39 11.60 2.26 -27.08
CA GLY A 39 12.83 2.88 -26.57
C GLY A 39 12.54 4.07 -25.64
N THR A 40 11.48 4.84 -25.90
CA THR A 40 11.07 5.97 -25.07
C THR A 40 10.61 5.52 -23.69
N PHE A 41 9.89 4.40 -23.58
CA PHE A 41 9.50 3.84 -22.28
C PHE A 41 10.70 3.62 -21.35
N TYR A 42 11.77 3.04 -21.89
CA TYR A 42 12.98 2.71 -21.13
C TYR A 42 13.81 3.94 -20.74
N LEU A 43 13.51 5.13 -21.26
CA LEU A 43 14.05 6.41 -20.75
C LEU A 43 13.38 6.87 -19.45
N PHE A 44 12.25 6.28 -19.08
CA PHE A 44 11.51 6.58 -17.85
C PHE A 44 11.59 5.45 -16.82
N TYR A 45 11.51 4.19 -17.28
CA TYR A 45 11.45 3.02 -16.40
C TYR A 45 12.24 1.85 -16.97
N GLU A 46 13.08 1.24 -16.14
CA GLU A 46 13.85 0.05 -16.53
C GLU A 46 12.95 -1.19 -16.72
N SER A 47 11.80 -1.21 -16.05
CA SER A 47 10.83 -2.31 -16.12
C SER A 47 9.41 -1.81 -15.94
N LYS A 48 8.44 -2.59 -16.42
CA LYS A 48 7.02 -2.32 -16.14
C LYS A 48 6.71 -2.44 -14.66
N GLU A 49 7.41 -3.31 -13.94
CA GLU A 49 7.23 -3.53 -12.51
C GLU A 49 7.56 -2.27 -11.71
N LEU A 50 8.60 -1.52 -12.09
CA LEU A 50 8.92 -0.23 -11.46
C LEU A 50 7.80 0.80 -11.67
N LEU A 51 7.28 0.92 -12.89
CA LEU A 51 6.15 1.81 -13.19
C LEU A 51 4.89 1.40 -12.41
N LEU A 52 4.54 0.12 -12.44
CA LEU A 52 3.36 -0.41 -11.73
C LEU A 52 3.52 -0.22 -10.21
N PHE A 53 4.72 -0.37 -9.68
CA PHE A 53 4.99 -0.11 -8.27
C PHE A 53 4.89 1.38 -7.93
N GLU A 54 5.36 2.29 -8.78
CA GLU A 54 5.17 3.74 -8.57
C GLU A 54 3.67 4.09 -8.50
N VAL A 55 2.84 3.47 -9.33
CA VAL A 55 1.37 3.62 -9.26
C VAL A 55 0.81 3.12 -7.92
N ILE A 56 1.26 1.95 -7.45
CA ILE A 56 0.84 1.39 -6.16
C ILE A 56 1.23 2.33 -5.01
N ILE A 57 2.46 2.85 -5.01
CA ILE A 57 2.95 3.80 -4.00
C ILE A 57 2.16 5.10 -4.03
N GLN A 58 1.87 5.64 -5.22
CA GLN A 58 1.04 6.85 -5.33
C GLN A 58 -0.36 6.62 -4.74
N GLN A 59 -0.97 5.46 -5.00
CA GLN A 59 -2.25 5.11 -4.39
C GLN A 59 -2.11 4.93 -2.87
N HIS A 60 -1.04 4.30 -2.40
CA HIS A 60 -0.75 4.14 -0.97
C HIS A 60 -0.66 5.50 -0.27
N GLU A 61 0.06 6.48 -0.82
CA GLU A 61 0.17 7.83 -0.26
C GLU A 61 -1.18 8.58 -0.19
N ILE A 62 -2.08 8.37 -1.16
CA ILE A 62 -3.43 8.94 -1.13
C ILE A 62 -4.20 8.38 0.08
N ILE A 63 -4.13 7.07 0.30
CA ILE A 63 -4.82 6.43 1.42
C ILE A 63 -4.15 6.81 2.75
N GLU A 64 -2.82 6.91 2.80
CA GLU A 64 -2.06 7.42 3.96
C GLU A 64 -2.56 8.80 4.38
N LYS A 65 -2.70 9.74 3.45
CA LYS A 65 -3.20 11.09 3.75
C LYS A 65 -4.62 11.05 4.34
N GLN A 66 -5.48 10.19 3.81
CA GLN A 66 -6.85 10.02 4.32
C GLN A 66 -6.86 9.45 5.75
N ILE A 67 -6.06 8.43 6.03
CA ILE A 67 -6.02 7.83 7.37
C ILE A 67 -5.39 8.77 8.39
N LEU A 68 -4.32 9.48 8.04
CA LEU A 68 -3.71 10.50 8.90
C LEU A 68 -4.73 11.60 9.26
N GLY A 69 -5.55 12.04 8.30
CA GLY A 69 -6.65 12.97 8.56
C GLY A 69 -7.68 12.43 9.56
N LYS A 70 -8.08 11.16 9.42
CA LYS A 70 -9.02 10.49 10.35
C LYS A 70 -8.43 10.31 11.75
N ILE A 71 -7.15 9.93 11.84
CA ILE A 71 -6.45 9.79 13.12
C ILE A 71 -6.33 11.15 13.81
N LYS A 72 -5.95 12.21 13.07
CA LYS A 72 -5.87 13.59 13.61
C LYS A 72 -7.21 14.06 14.18
N ALA A 73 -8.32 13.65 13.59
CA ALA A 73 -9.66 13.99 14.05
C ALA A 73 -10.05 13.34 15.39
N LEU A 74 -9.29 12.34 15.89
CA LEU A 74 -9.56 11.70 17.19
C LEU A 74 -9.27 12.61 18.41
N ARG A 75 -8.62 13.78 18.21
CA ARG A 75 -8.43 14.91 19.16
C ARG A 75 -8.48 14.51 20.64
N GLY A 76 -7.35 14.09 21.22
CA GLY A 76 -7.18 13.89 22.67
C GLY A 76 -7.99 12.74 23.31
N HIS A 77 -8.94 12.14 22.60
CA HIS A 77 -9.78 11.03 23.06
C HIS A 77 -9.46 9.74 22.30
N VAL A 78 -8.17 9.43 22.21
CA VAL A 78 -7.70 8.19 21.60
C VAL A 78 -7.95 7.05 22.58
N THR A 79 -8.89 6.19 22.24
CA THR A 79 -9.09 4.90 22.93
C THR A 79 -8.67 3.77 22.01
N ALA A 80 -8.36 2.61 22.58
CA ALA A 80 -8.01 1.42 21.81
C ALA A 80 -9.09 1.10 20.75
N ASP A 81 -10.36 1.17 21.13
CA ASP A 81 -11.46 0.84 20.24
C ASP A 81 -11.66 1.88 19.12
N ARG A 82 -11.46 3.18 19.42
CA ARG A 82 -11.55 4.24 18.40
C ARG A 82 -10.43 4.14 17.38
N LEU A 83 -9.19 3.97 17.82
CA LEU A 83 -8.06 3.83 16.91
C LEU A 83 -8.16 2.53 16.11
N THR A 84 -8.53 1.42 16.75
CA THR A 84 -8.82 0.14 16.06
C THR A 84 -9.88 0.33 14.99
N GLY A 85 -10.97 1.04 15.28
CA GLY A 85 -12.04 1.31 14.32
C GLY A 85 -11.57 2.12 13.11
N VAL A 86 -10.70 3.11 13.30
CA VAL A 86 -10.12 3.89 12.20
C VAL A 86 -9.21 3.02 11.33
N LEU A 87 -8.31 2.26 11.94
CA LEU A 87 -7.38 1.37 11.23
C LEU A 87 -8.12 0.23 10.51
N LEU A 88 -9.11 -0.39 11.15
CA LEU A 88 -9.91 -1.44 10.53
C LEU A 88 -10.66 -0.96 9.28
N LYS A 89 -11.24 0.25 9.33
CA LYS A 89 -11.87 0.87 8.16
C LYS A 89 -10.86 1.10 7.03
N PHE A 90 -9.64 1.49 7.35
CA PHE A 90 -8.57 1.63 6.37
C PHE A 90 -8.26 0.29 5.69
N PHE A 91 -7.99 -0.77 6.46
CA PHE A 91 -7.66 -2.08 5.86
C PHE A 91 -8.83 -2.66 5.06
N LYS A 92 -10.09 -2.48 5.51
CA LYS A 92 -11.27 -2.88 4.73
C LYS A 92 -11.44 -2.08 3.43
N SER A 93 -11.05 -0.80 3.42
CA SER A 93 -11.13 0.03 2.21
C SER A 93 -10.12 -0.36 1.13
N VAL A 94 -9.05 -1.09 1.47
CA VAL A 94 -8.07 -1.59 0.49
C VAL A 94 -8.75 -2.50 -0.54
N ASP A 95 -9.69 -3.35 -0.10
CA ASP A 95 -10.46 -4.24 -0.98
C ASP A 95 -11.44 -3.49 -1.90
N GLU A 96 -11.93 -2.35 -1.44
CA GLU A 96 -12.88 -1.51 -2.20
C GLU A 96 -12.15 -0.76 -3.33
N ILE A 97 -10.86 -0.47 -3.15
CA ILE A 97 -10.03 0.19 -4.16
C ILE A 97 -9.69 -0.83 -5.25
N GLY A 98 -10.31 -0.65 -6.42
CA GLY A 98 -10.17 -1.55 -7.57
C GLY A 98 -8.73 -1.86 -7.99
N LEU A 99 -7.77 -1.00 -7.66
CA LEU A 99 -6.34 -1.21 -7.92
C LEU A 99 -5.78 -2.45 -7.21
N PHE A 100 -6.17 -2.68 -5.96
CA PHE A 100 -5.66 -3.80 -5.15
C PHE A 100 -6.44 -5.10 -5.36
N ARG A 101 -7.64 -5.04 -5.93
CA ARG A 101 -8.49 -6.21 -6.19
C ARG A 101 -7.80 -7.27 -7.06
N LEU A 102 -7.00 -6.83 -8.04
CA LEU A 102 -6.25 -7.73 -8.92
C LEU A 102 -4.84 -8.00 -8.41
N ILE A 103 -4.38 -7.34 -7.35
CA ILE A 103 -3.09 -7.63 -6.69
C ILE A 103 -3.34 -8.72 -5.64
N GLY A 104 -3.56 -9.94 -6.13
CA GLY A 104 -3.66 -11.13 -5.30
C GLY A 104 -2.29 -11.71 -4.93
N THR A 105 -2.31 -12.87 -4.28
CA THR A 105 -1.14 -13.60 -3.76
C THR A 105 -0.01 -13.77 -4.78
N GLY A 106 -0.32 -14.27 -5.98
CA GLY A 106 0.69 -14.46 -7.03
C GLY A 106 1.19 -13.19 -7.72
N GLU A 107 0.53 -12.05 -7.53
CA GLU A 107 0.90 -10.77 -8.15
C GLU A 107 1.86 -9.98 -7.25
N ILE A 108 1.61 -9.95 -5.94
CA ILE A 108 2.52 -9.29 -4.99
C ILE A 108 3.87 -10.01 -4.90
N GLU A 109 3.87 -11.35 -4.92
CA GLU A 109 5.10 -12.16 -4.96
C GLU A 109 5.92 -11.89 -6.22
N LEU A 110 5.25 -11.79 -7.38
CA LEU A 110 5.90 -11.46 -8.64
C LEU A 110 6.59 -10.10 -8.55
N LEU A 111 5.91 -9.12 -7.96
CA LEU A 111 6.42 -7.77 -7.82
C LEU A 111 7.64 -7.73 -6.90
N TYR A 112 7.56 -8.34 -5.72
CA TYR A 112 8.69 -8.42 -4.77
C TYR A 112 9.92 -9.11 -5.34
N ARG A 113 9.73 -10.15 -6.17
CA ARG A 113 10.84 -10.83 -6.84
C ARG A 113 11.50 -9.99 -7.93
N LYS A 114 10.75 -9.10 -8.58
CA LYS A 114 11.19 -8.33 -9.76
C LYS A 114 11.71 -6.93 -9.41
N LEU A 115 11.30 -6.37 -8.28
CA LEU A 115 11.75 -5.06 -7.85
C LEU A 115 13.17 -5.10 -7.29
N PRO A 116 13.98 -4.05 -7.53
CA PRO A 116 15.26 -3.89 -6.85
C PRO A 116 15.10 -3.85 -5.33
N HIS A 117 16.06 -4.42 -4.61
CA HIS A 117 16.04 -4.47 -3.15
C HIS A 117 15.92 -3.05 -2.53
N GLU A 118 16.63 -2.07 -3.08
CA GLU A 118 16.61 -0.69 -2.59
C GLU A 118 15.20 -0.05 -2.69
N VAL A 119 14.48 -0.31 -3.78
CA VAL A 119 13.11 0.18 -3.98
C VAL A 119 12.18 -0.36 -2.88
N MET A 120 12.34 -1.65 -2.55
CA MET A 120 11.60 -2.28 -1.46
C MET A 120 11.98 -1.73 -0.08
N GLN A 121 13.27 -1.53 0.17
CA GLN A 121 13.74 -0.95 1.43
C GLN A 121 13.26 0.48 1.63
N ASN A 122 13.23 1.29 0.58
CA ASN A 122 12.69 2.64 0.63
C ASN A 122 11.20 2.65 0.98
N HIS A 123 10.41 1.74 0.39
CA HIS A 123 9.02 1.57 0.79
C HIS A 123 8.91 1.14 2.26
N PHE A 124 9.79 0.26 2.73
CA PHE A 124 9.74 -0.21 4.11
C PHE A 124 10.08 0.87 5.14
N ASN A 125 11.02 1.76 4.79
CA ASN A 125 11.36 2.94 5.56
C ASN A 125 10.20 3.93 5.59
N HIS A 126 9.51 4.12 4.46
CA HIS A 126 8.32 4.97 4.39
C HIS A 126 7.20 4.49 5.34
N ASP A 127 6.93 3.18 5.41
CA ASP A 127 5.96 2.63 6.37
C ASP A 127 6.39 2.92 7.83
N THR A 128 7.68 2.79 8.12
CA THR A 128 8.24 3.07 9.45
C THR A 128 8.07 4.55 9.83
N ASP A 129 8.31 5.44 8.87
CA ASP A 129 8.13 6.88 9.03
C ASP A 129 6.65 7.24 9.25
N MET A 130 5.74 6.60 8.54
CA MET A 130 4.30 6.76 8.74
C MET A 130 3.89 6.39 10.17
N ILE A 131 4.36 5.26 10.69
CA ILE A 131 4.09 4.87 12.09
C ILE A 131 4.69 5.89 13.06
N SER A 132 5.92 6.34 12.83
CA SER A 132 6.55 7.38 13.65
C SER A 132 5.72 8.68 13.68
N ARG A 133 5.17 9.10 12.54
CA ARG A 133 4.25 10.26 12.45
C ARG A 133 2.97 10.03 13.26
N ILE A 134 2.36 8.85 13.17
CA ILE A 134 1.14 8.53 13.94
C ILE A 134 1.41 8.56 15.44
N MET A 135 2.49 7.93 15.90
CA MET A 135 2.88 7.90 17.32
C MET A 135 3.09 9.32 17.86
N LYS A 136 3.80 10.17 17.12
CA LYS A 136 4.03 11.59 17.48
C LYS A 136 2.74 12.39 17.50
N MET A 137 1.90 12.25 16.47
CA MET A 137 0.63 12.98 16.35
C MET A 137 -0.34 12.66 17.49
N LEU A 138 -0.30 11.43 17.98
CA LEU A 138 -1.15 10.96 19.09
C LEU A 138 -0.46 11.05 20.46
N SER A 139 0.77 11.57 20.53
CA SER A 139 1.58 11.65 21.75
C SER A 139 1.70 10.29 22.49
N LEU A 140 1.84 9.21 21.73
CA LEU A 140 1.92 7.85 22.28
C LEU A 140 3.32 7.53 22.80
N PRO A 141 3.44 6.67 23.82
CA PRO A 141 4.72 6.31 24.39
C PRO A 141 5.53 5.46 23.40
N ALA A 142 6.82 5.75 23.24
CA ALA A 142 7.72 5.01 22.36
C ALA A 142 8.21 3.70 23.00
N LYS A 143 7.30 2.89 23.56
CA LYS A 143 7.64 1.60 24.22
C LYS A 143 8.10 0.55 23.21
N ILE A 144 7.55 0.60 21.99
CA ILE A 144 7.90 -0.32 20.90
C ILE A 144 8.59 0.47 19.80
N ASN A 145 9.68 -0.08 19.29
CA ASN A 145 10.40 0.50 18.16
C ASN A 145 9.49 0.55 16.92
N THR A 146 9.43 1.71 16.27
CA THR A 146 8.51 1.99 15.15
C THR A 146 8.77 1.11 13.93
N ALA A 147 9.97 0.59 13.73
CA ALA A 147 10.27 -0.34 12.64
C ALA A 147 9.56 -1.69 12.84
N HIS A 148 9.48 -2.18 14.09
CA HIS A 148 8.75 -3.40 14.41
C HIS A 148 7.24 -3.20 14.22
N LEU A 149 6.70 -2.04 14.63
CA LEU A 149 5.30 -1.70 14.37
C LEU A 149 5.02 -1.56 12.87
N GLY A 150 5.91 -0.90 12.12
CA GLY A 150 5.80 -0.79 10.66
C GLY A 150 5.78 -2.15 9.97
N ALA A 151 6.68 -3.07 10.36
CA ALA A 151 6.67 -4.44 9.87
C ALA A 151 5.38 -5.19 10.26
N ALA A 152 4.87 -5.02 11.48
CA ALA A 152 3.63 -5.65 11.93
C ALA A 152 2.41 -5.16 11.14
N PHE A 153 2.30 -3.86 10.87
CA PHE A 153 1.23 -3.32 10.02
C PHE A 153 1.37 -3.77 8.56
N ARG A 154 2.60 -3.91 8.05
CA ARG A 154 2.83 -4.51 6.73
C ARG A 154 2.36 -5.97 6.70
N ASN A 155 2.61 -6.76 7.75
CA ASN A 155 2.10 -8.13 7.83
C ASN A 155 0.56 -8.17 7.79
N LEU A 156 -0.12 -7.20 8.41
CA LEU A 156 -1.57 -7.06 8.29
C LEU A 156 -2.01 -6.72 6.86
N PHE A 157 -1.27 -5.87 6.14
CA PHE A 157 -1.56 -5.60 4.73
C PHE A 157 -1.35 -6.85 3.87
N ILE A 158 -0.28 -7.61 4.11
CA ILE A 158 -0.06 -8.87 3.39
C ILE A 158 -1.18 -9.86 3.69
N SER A 159 -1.65 -9.98 4.94
CA SER A 159 -2.76 -10.91 5.23
C SER A 159 -4.04 -10.55 4.49
N THR A 160 -4.31 -9.27 4.18
CA THR A 160 -5.47 -8.89 3.33
C THR A 160 -5.31 -9.39 1.90
N VAL A 161 -4.09 -9.47 1.38
CA VAL A 161 -3.81 -10.03 0.04
C VAL A 161 -4.07 -11.55 0.00
N TYR A 162 -3.78 -12.26 1.10
CA TYR A 162 -3.93 -13.72 1.24
C TYR A 162 -5.25 -14.14 1.92
N LYS A 163 -6.25 -13.25 2.02
CA LYS A 163 -7.47 -13.51 2.79
C LYS A 163 -8.28 -14.71 2.30
N ARG A 164 -8.19 -15.05 1.00
CA ARG A 164 -8.89 -16.21 0.41
C ARG A 164 -8.26 -17.51 0.88
N GLU A 165 -6.93 -17.55 0.92
CA GLU A 165 -6.12 -18.67 1.37
C GLU A 165 -6.22 -18.87 2.89
N MET A 166 -6.45 -17.79 3.64
CA MET A 166 -6.57 -17.81 5.11
C MET A 166 -7.98 -18.09 5.64
N GLY A 167 -8.99 -18.16 4.77
CA GLY A 167 -10.40 -18.33 5.14
C GLY A 167 -11.15 -17.00 5.22
N GLU A 168 -11.82 -16.64 4.11
CA GLU A 168 -12.47 -15.34 3.95
C GLU A 168 -13.63 -15.10 4.92
N GLU A 169 -14.33 -16.16 5.34
CA GLU A 169 -15.47 -16.09 6.27
C GLU A 169 -15.12 -15.41 7.60
N TYR A 170 -13.95 -15.72 8.18
CA TYR A 170 -13.53 -15.23 9.49
C TYR A 170 -12.54 -14.07 9.41
N PHE A 171 -12.09 -13.71 8.20
CA PHE A 171 -10.98 -12.78 8.00
C PHE A 171 -11.26 -11.40 8.61
N GLY A 172 -12.50 -10.90 8.49
CA GLY A 172 -12.86 -9.58 9.00
C GLY A 172 -12.69 -9.41 10.52
N GLU A 173 -13.09 -10.42 11.29
CA GLU A 173 -12.93 -10.40 12.74
C GLU A 173 -11.51 -10.76 13.18
N ALA A 174 -10.84 -11.68 12.48
CA ALA A 174 -9.42 -11.96 12.71
C ALA A 174 -8.56 -10.68 12.53
N LEU A 175 -8.80 -9.93 11.46
CA LEU A 175 -8.15 -8.64 11.21
C LEU A 175 -8.45 -7.60 12.30
N ARG A 176 -9.69 -7.55 12.81
CA ARG A 176 -10.04 -6.67 13.93
C ARG A 176 -9.27 -7.03 15.20
N LEU A 177 -9.17 -8.32 15.53
CA LEU A 177 -8.44 -8.80 16.71
C LEU A 177 -6.95 -8.45 16.63
N THR A 178 -6.32 -8.66 15.48
CA THR A 178 -4.90 -8.37 15.29
C THR A 178 -4.60 -6.87 15.32
N ILE A 179 -5.41 -6.05 14.63
CA ILE A 179 -5.30 -4.58 14.70
C ILE A 179 -5.43 -4.09 16.15
N ARG A 180 -6.43 -4.61 16.89
CA ARG A 180 -6.65 -4.20 18.28
C ARG A 180 -5.47 -4.56 19.16
N GLY A 181 -4.87 -5.73 18.97
CA GLY A 181 -3.67 -6.16 19.69
C GLY A 181 -2.47 -5.24 19.45
N LEU A 182 -2.25 -4.78 18.21
CA LEU A 182 -1.22 -3.80 17.90
C LEU A 182 -1.53 -2.43 18.51
N VAL A 183 -2.78 -1.97 18.44
CA VAL A 183 -3.20 -0.70 19.03
C VAL A 183 -2.98 -0.68 20.54
N LEU A 184 -3.34 -1.75 21.26
CA LEU A 184 -3.09 -1.83 22.70
C LEU A 184 -1.59 -1.69 23.02
N GLN A 185 -0.75 -2.40 22.26
CA GLN A 185 0.70 -2.31 22.37
C GLN A 185 1.26 -0.91 22.07
N MET A 186 0.64 -0.17 21.14
CA MET A 186 1.00 1.23 20.85
C MET A 186 0.59 2.20 21.96
N LEU A 187 -0.58 1.99 22.57
CA LEU A 187 -1.10 2.84 23.66
C LEU A 187 -0.36 2.60 24.97
N GLY A 188 0.18 1.38 25.16
CA GLY A 188 1.10 1.03 26.23
C GLY A 188 0.41 0.53 27.47
#